data_AF-A0A1Q6XJ15-F1
#
_entry.id   AF-A0A1Q6XJ15-F1
#
_cell.length_a   1.000
_cell.length_b   1.000
_cell.length_c   1.000
_cell.angle_alpha   90.00
_cell.angle_beta   90.00
_cell.angle_gamma   90.00
#
_symmetry.space_group_name_H-M   'P 1'
#
loop_
_entity.id
_entity.type
_entity.pdbx_description
1 polymer ?
#
loop_
_entity_poly.entity_id
_entity_poly.type
_entity_poly.pdbx_seq_one_letter_code
_entity_poly.pdbx_strand_id
1 'polypeptide(L)'
;MRPRTLDHVALWVAERDPIADFVTAHLGMHVIERTDKFTLVGSDARRGKLTLFEAEGPRERGALKHIGLRVSDLRAAIAELPENLAVEQPREGEAYFDLYEGLRLGLVEGQTDVDYDLDHAALFSRDPTATARAYERLGFRYSPPGPSEQPRVEVGGAFVELHEGDPGEPERPLLNHLAVLVDSAEDHISEAEELGVEIDDVVDAPNTYAVFLWGPERVRVEYVEHKASFSLT
;
A
#
# COMPACT_ATOMS: atom_id res chain seq x y z
N MET A 1 -5.71 12.77 -14.24
CA MET A 1 -5.56 11.74 -13.20
C MET A 1 -4.98 10.48 -13.80
N ARG A 2 -3.65 10.36 -13.86
CA ARG A 2 -2.99 9.10 -14.21
C ARG A 2 -1.78 8.91 -13.30
N PRO A 3 -1.95 8.27 -12.13
CA PRO A 3 -0.82 7.96 -11.29
C PRO A 3 0.18 7.04 -12.00
N ARG A 4 1.45 7.28 -11.70
CA ARG A 4 2.60 6.60 -12.33
C ARG A 4 2.92 5.28 -11.65
N THR A 5 2.94 5.24 -10.32
CA THR A 5 3.24 4.05 -9.52
C THR A 5 2.58 4.12 -8.15
N LEU A 6 2.36 2.96 -7.53
CA LEU A 6 2.07 2.88 -6.10
C LEU A 6 3.35 3.26 -5.36
N ASP A 7 3.36 4.44 -4.74
CA ASP A 7 4.54 4.95 -4.05
C ASP A 7 4.68 4.26 -2.71
N HIS A 8 3.65 4.28 -1.87
CA HIS A 8 3.71 3.62 -0.58
C HIS A 8 2.34 3.24 -0.03
N VAL A 9 2.33 2.30 0.91
CA VAL A 9 1.18 1.99 1.75
C VAL A 9 1.45 2.51 3.15
N ALA A 10 0.62 3.46 3.59
CA ALA A 10 0.76 4.06 4.90
C ALA A 10 -0.12 3.36 5.94
N LEU A 11 0.44 3.09 7.11
CA LEU A 11 -0.20 2.37 8.20
C LEU A 11 -0.17 3.19 9.49
N TRP A 12 -1.29 3.20 10.20
CA TRP A 12 -1.34 3.57 11.61
C TRP A 12 -1.12 2.33 12.46
N VAL A 13 -0.16 2.37 13.38
CA VAL A 13 0.20 1.25 14.27
C VAL A 13 0.46 1.75 15.68
N ALA A 14 0.20 0.94 16.69
CA ALA A 14 0.50 1.26 18.09
C ALA A 14 2.00 1.32 18.36
N GLU A 15 2.76 0.44 17.70
CA GLU A 15 4.21 0.37 17.79
C GLU A 15 4.79 0.10 16.40
N ARG A 16 5.70 0.96 15.94
CA ARG A 16 6.28 0.88 14.59
C ARG A 16 7.43 -0.12 14.52
N ASP A 17 8.18 -0.25 15.61
CA ASP A 17 9.43 -1.00 15.65
C ASP A 17 9.25 -2.51 15.41
N PRO A 18 8.23 -3.21 15.96
CA PRO A 18 8.02 -4.63 15.65
C PRO A 18 7.85 -4.92 14.15
N ILE A 19 7.22 -4.01 13.40
CA ILE A 19 7.03 -4.17 11.95
C ILE A 19 8.32 -3.81 11.21
N ALA A 20 8.93 -2.66 11.55
CA ALA A 20 10.17 -2.23 10.92
C ALA A 20 11.31 -3.24 11.12
N ASP A 21 11.48 -3.76 12.33
CA ASP A 21 12.50 -4.76 12.65
C ASP A 21 12.26 -6.06 11.88
N PHE A 22 11.00 -6.50 11.77
CA PHE A 22 10.67 -7.71 11.01
C PHE A 22 11.03 -7.58 9.53
N VAL A 23 10.56 -6.51 8.87
CA VAL A 23 10.77 -6.36 7.42
C VAL A 23 12.24 -6.09 7.08
N THR A 24 12.99 -5.46 7.98
CA THR A 24 14.43 -5.23 7.78
C THR A 24 15.28 -6.46 8.09
N ALA A 25 14.87 -7.30 9.03
CA ALA A 25 15.57 -8.55 9.34
C ALA A 25 15.31 -9.66 8.31
N HIS A 26 14.08 -9.74 7.79
CA HIS A 26 13.64 -10.92 7.02
C HIS A 26 13.21 -10.63 5.57
N LEU A 27 12.86 -9.39 5.22
CA LEU A 27 12.26 -9.07 3.92
C LEU A 27 13.11 -8.13 3.07
N GLY A 28 14.44 -8.15 3.23
CA GLY A 28 15.37 -7.39 2.40
C GLY A 28 15.18 -5.86 2.41
N MET A 29 14.32 -5.33 3.29
CA MET A 29 14.07 -3.89 3.41
C MET A 29 15.12 -3.24 4.31
N HIS A 30 15.20 -1.92 4.24
CA HIS A 30 15.94 -1.10 5.18
C HIS A 30 15.09 0.11 5.59
N VAL A 31 15.46 0.75 6.70
CA VAL A 31 14.89 2.04 7.08
C VAL A 31 15.44 3.09 6.13
N ILE A 32 14.56 3.68 5.31
CA ILE A 32 14.88 4.77 4.39
C ILE A 32 14.89 6.09 5.16
N GLU A 33 13.88 6.30 6.02
CA GLU A 33 13.77 7.49 6.84
C GLU A 33 13.11 7.15 8.18
N ARG A 34 13.62 7.74 9.27
CA ARG A 34 13.00 7.68 10.58
C ARG A 34 12.91 9.09 11.16
N THR A 35 11.68 9.47 11.51
CA THR A 35 11.37 10.73 12.17
C THR A 35 10.55 10.46 13.43
N ASP A 36 10.32 11.50 14.24
CA ASP A 36 9.39 11.41 15.37
C ASP A 36 7.97 11.05 14.91
N LYS A 37 7.59 11.39 13.67
CA LYS A 37 6.23 11.19 13.13
C LYS A 37 6.04 9.84 12.45
N PHE A 38 7.02 9.36 11.68
CA PHE A 38 6.90 8.11 10.93
C PHE A 38 8.22 7.36 10.78
N THR A 39 8.13 6.09 10.39
CA THR A 39 9.25 5.28 9.90
C THR A 39 8.91 4.77 8.51
N LEU A 40 9.76 5.06 7.55
CA LEU A 40 9.63 4.65 6.16
C LEU A 40 10.61 3.51 5.89
N VAL A 41 10.09 2.39 5.41
CA VAL A 41 10.87 1.18 5.08
C VAL A 41 10.58 0.71 3.65
N GLY A 42 11.59 0.17 2.99
CA GLY A 42 11.48 -0.37 1.64
C GLY A 42 12.79 -1.02 1.19
N SER A 43 12.77 -1.76 0.08
CA SER A 43 13.99 -2.32 -0.52
C SER A 43 14.77 -1.29 -1.34
N ASP A 44 14.09 -0.28 -1.88
CA ASP A 44 14.65 0.86 -2.61
C ASP A 44 13.74 2.09 -2.40
N ALA A 45 14.32 3.25 -2.06
CA ALA A 45 13.57 4.49 -1.83
C ALA A 45 12.79 5.00 -3.06
N ARG A 46 13.15 4.55 -4.26
CA ARG A 46 12.47 4.88 -5.53
C ARG A 46 11.31 3.94 -5.86
N ARG A 47 11.16 2.84 -5.13
CA ARG A 47 10.18 1.77 -5.35
C ARG A 47 9.09 1.80 -4.28
N GLY A 48 8.19 0.82 -4.27
CA GLY A 48 7.13 0.74 -3.28
C GLY A 48 7.65 0.68 -1.84
N LYS A 49 7.02 1.42 -0.93
CA LYS A 49 7.42 1.52 0.49
C LYS A 49 6.28 1.24 1.45
N LEU A 50 6.62 1.00 2.72
CA LEU A 50 5.68 1.06 3.84
C LEU A 50 6.01 2.27 4.70
N THR A 51 5.00 3.09 4.99
CA THR A 51 5.13 4.22 5.92
C THR A 51 4.38 3.88 7.20
N LEU A 52 5.09 3.76 8.31
CA LEU A 52 4.54 3.41 9.62
C LEU A 52 4.40 4.67 10.46
N PHE A 53 3.19 4.96 10.93
CA PHE A 53 2.90 6.06 11.84
C PHE A 53 2.44 5.52 13.20
N GLU A 54 3.00 6.02 14.29
CA GLU A 54 2.49 5.66 15.61
C GLU A 54 1.16 6.35 15.88
N ALA A 55 0.22 5.61 16.43
CA ALA A 55 -1.05 6.13 16.90
C ALA A 55 -1.55 5.30 18.07
N GLU A 56 -2.57 5.80 18.78
CA GLU A 56 -3.19 5.03 19.86
C GLU A 56 -3.80 3.72 19.33
N GLY A 57 -3.44 2.61 19.97
CA GLY A 57 -3.96 1.26 19.70
C GLY A 57 -5.12 0.84 20.61
N PRO A 58 -5.68 -0.36 20.43
CA PRO A 58 -5.40 -1.25 19.30
C PRO A 58 -5.91 -0.67 17.98
N ARG A 59 -5.23 -0.98 16.88
CA ARG A 59 -5.68 -0.63 15.52
C ARG A 59 -6.63 -1.67 14.94
N GLU A 60 -7.59 -1.20 14.15
CA GLU A 60 -8.62 -2.01 13.51
C GLU A 60 -8.26 -2.24 12.05
N ARG A 61 -8.27 -3.50 11.61
CA ARG A 61 -7.89 -3.88 10.23
C ARG A 61 -8.63 -3.05 9.16
N GLY A 62 -9.92 -2.77 9.37
CA GLY A 62 -10.74 -2.00 8.45
C GLY A 62 -10.75 -2.60 7.03
N ALA A 63 -10.64 -1.73 6.02
CA ALA A 63 -10.59 -2.14 4.63
C ALA A 63 -9.32 -2.93 4.23
N LEU A 64 -8.23 -2.91 5.01
CA LEU A 64 -6.99 -3.56 4.59
C LEU A 64 -7.05 -5.08 4.78
N LYS A 65 -6.97 -5.83 3.68
CA LYS A 65 -6.86 -7.28 3.74
C LYS A 65 -5.42 -7.72 3.98
N HIS A 66 -4.49 -7.28 3.13
CA HIS A 66 -3.06 -7.56 3.22
C HIS A 66 -2.26 -6.66 2.26
N ILE A 67 -0.93 -6.69 2.40
CA ILE A 67 0.01 -6.06 1.46
C ILE A 67 0.90 -7.14 0.86
N GLY A 68 0.90 -7.27 -0.46
CA GLY A 68 1.74 -8.21 -1.20
C GLY A 68 3.06 -7.58 -1.60
N LEU A 69 4.15 -8.32 -1.41
CA LEU A 69 5.51 -7.98 -1.81
C LEU A 69 6.00 -8.98 -2.86
N ARG A 70 6.55 -8.47 -3.95
CA ARG A 70 7.01 -9.31 -5.07
C ARG A 70 8.37 -9.91 -4.77
N VAL A 71 8.54 -11.20 -5.03
CA VAL A 71 9.82 -11.91 -4.92
C VAL A 71 10.09 -12.74 -6.16
N SER A 72 11.36 -12.86 -6.53
CA SER A 72 11.81 -13.63 -7.69
C SER A 72 11.93 -15.14 -7.42
N ASP A 73 12.17 -15.52 -6.16
CA ASP A 73 12.18 -16.91 -5.66
C ASP A 73 11.43 -16.97 -4.33
N LEU A 74 10.19 -17.48 -4.36
CA LEU A 74 9.36 -17.56 -3.17
C LEU A 74 9.90 -18.53 -2.13
N ARG A 75 10.49 -19.65 -2.58
CA ARG A 75 11.00 -20.66 -1.66
C ARG A 75 12.19 -20.13 -0.86
N ALA A 76 13.08 -19.39 -1.51
CA ALA A 76 14.18 -18.72 -0.84
C ALA A 76 13.67 -17.68 0.15
N ALA A 77 12.70 -16.85 -0.25
CA ALA A 77 12.13 -15.82 0.63
C ALA A 77 11.43 -16.42 1.87
N ILE A 78 10.68 -17.52 1.73
CA ILE A 78 10.07 -18.23 2.88
C ILE A 78 11.13 -18.80 3.82
N ALA A 79 12.27 -19.27 3.31
CA ALA A 79 13.34 -19.84 4.13
C ALA A 79 14.04 -18.81 5.04
N GLU A 80 13.96 -17.52 4.70
CA GLU A 80 14.49 -16.40 5.51
C GLU A 80 13.52 -15.97 6.63
N LEU A 81 12.26 -16.44 6.60
CA LEU A 81 11.27 -16.14 7.63
C LEU A 81 11.58 -16.90 8.93
N PRO A 82 11.20 -16.37 10.11
CA PRO A 82 11.36 -17.08 11.37
C PRO A 82 10.68 -18.46 11.37
N GLU A 83 11.36 -19.50 11.88
CA GLU A 83 10.86 -20.88 11.88
C GLU A 83 9.50 -21.06 12.60
N ASN A 84 9.19 -20.18 13.56
CA ASN A 84 7.96 -20.21 14.34
C ASN A 84 6.83 -19.32 13.77
N LEU A 85 7.06 -18.66 12.63
CA LEU A 85 6.03 -17.87 11.97
C LEU A 85 5.04 -18.78 11.25
N ALA A 86 3.75 -18.61 11.52
CA ALA A 86 2.70 -19.32 10.80
C ALA A 86 2.58 -18.74 9.38
N VAL A 87 3.01 -19.51 8.38
CA VAL A 87 2.94 -19.14 6.96
C VAL A 87 1.85 -19.94 6.26
N GLU A 88 0.90 -19.25 5.67
CA GLU A 88 -0.16 -19.81 4.85
C GLU A 88 0.21 -19.72 3.36
N GLN A 89 0.13 -20.84 2.63
CA GLN A 89 0.34 -20.89 1.18
C GLN A 89 -0.97 -21.32 0.51
N PRO A 90 -1.91 -20.38 0.27
CA PRO A 90 -3.23 -20.71 -0.27
C PRO A 90 -3.19 -21.16 -1.73
N ARG A 91 -2.15 -20.74 -2.47
CA ARG A 91 -1.91 -21.04 -3.88
C ARG A 91 -0.42 -21.19 -4.15
N GLU A 92 -0.09 -21.83 -5.26
CA GLU A 92 1.29 -21.85 -5.78
C GLU A 92 1.75 -20.42 -6.10
N GLY A 93 2.98 -20.08 -5.74
CA GLY A 93 3.54 -18.75 -5.96
C GLY A 93 3.11 -17.70 -4.94
N GLU A 94 2.40 -18.07 -3.87
CA GLU A 94 2.00 -17.10 -2.84
C GLU A 94 2.19 -17.65 -1.42
N ALA A 95 2.68 -16.80 -0.51
CA ALA A 95 2.73 -17.08 0.93
C ALA A 95 2.28 -15.86 1.73
N TYR A 96 1.54 -16.06 2.81
CA TYR A 96 1.01 -14.99 3.64
C TYR A 96 1.21 -15.29 5.12
N PHE A 97 1.41 -14.24 5.91
CA PHE A 97 1.58 -14.34 7.35
C PHE A 97 1.11 -13.06 8.04
N ASP A 98 0.62 -13.20 9.27
CA ASP A 98 0.21 -12.07 10.10
C ASP A 98 1.39 -11.59 10.97
N LEU A 99 1.48 -10.27 11.09
CA LEU A 99 2.43 -9.54 11.91
C LEU A 99 1.67 -8.79 13.02
N TYR A 100 2.36 -7.81 13.62
CA TYR A 100 1.83 -6.95 14.68
C TYR A 100 0.50 -6.28 14.30
N GLU A 101 -0.42 -6.22 15.26
CA GLU A 101 -1.77 -5.64 15.14
C GLU A 101 -2.61 -6.14 13.95
N GLY A 102 -2.38 -7.39 13.53
CA GLY A 102 -3.14 -7.98 12.43
C GLY A 102 -2.80 -7.36 11.07
N LEU A 103 -1.65 -6.68 10.94
CA LEU A 103 -1.07 -6.43 9.63
C LEU A 103 -0.74 -7.77 8.98
N ARG A 104 -1.29 -8.03 7.79
CA ARG A 104 -0.97 -9.22 7.03
C ARG A 104 -0.11 -8.87 5.83
N LEU A 105 1.04 -9.54 5.70
CA LEU A 105 1.91 -9.42 4.54
C LEU A 105 1.81 -10.67 3.68
N GLY A 106 2.09 -10.50 2.39
CA GLY A 106 2.20 -11.57 1.41
C GLY A 106 3.53 -11.51 0.66
N LEU A 107 4.05 -12.66 0.28
CA LEU A 107 5.13 -12.83 -0.68
C LEU A 107 4.52 -13.44 -1.94
N VAL A 108 4.72 -12.78 -3.07
CA VAL A 108 4.15 -13.18 -4.37
C VAL A 108 5.30 -13.41 -5.36
N GLU A 109 5.40 -14.64 -5.85
CA GLU A 109 6.41 -14.99 -6.85
C GLU A 109 6.08 -14.34 -8.19
N GLY A 110 7.03 -13.63 -8.77
CA GLY A 110 6.84 -12.96 -10.04
C GLY A 110 8.10 -12.34 -10.61
N GLN A 111 8.05 -11.94 -11.88
CA GLN A 111 9.14 -11.20 -12.50
C GLN A 111 9.32 -9.85 -11.80
N THR A 112 10.51 -9.62 -11.25
CA THR A 112 10.87 -8.37 -10.61
C THR A 112 12.34 -8.04 -10.85
N ASP A 113 12.66 -6.76 -10.96
CA ASP A 113 14.05 -6.29 -10.98
C ASP A 113 14.64 -6.23 -9.56
N VAL A 114 13.78 -6.07 -8.55
CA VAL A 114 14.14 -5.90 -7.14
C VAL A 114 13.14 -6.68 -6.29
N ASP A 115 13.67 -7.57 -5.44
CA ASP A 115 12.84 -8.31 -4.49
C ASP A 115 12.26 -7.38 -3.42
N TYR A 116 11.10 -7.78 -2.89
CA TYR A 116 10.34 -7.09 -1.85
C TYR A 116 9.81 -5.71 -2.24
N ASP A 117 9.72 -5.42 -3.54
CA ASP A 117 8.92 -4.28 -4.05
C ASP A 117 7.42 -4.55 -3.86
N LEU A 118 6.60 -3.50 -3.85
CA LEU A 118 5.15 -3.66 -3.73
C LEU A 118 4.59 -4.40 -4.96
N ASP A 119 3.93 -5.52 -4.70
CA ASP A 119 3.12 -6.18 -5.72
C ASP A 119 1.70 -5.60 -5.72
N HIS A 120 1.06 -5.56 -4.54
CA HIS A 120 -0.29 -5.04 -4.40
C HIS A 120 -0.65 -4.62 -2.98
N ALA A 121 -1.66 -3.77 -2.87
CA ALA A 121 -2.45 -3.59 -1.65
C ALA A 121 -3.82 -4.25 -1.85
N ALA A 122 -4.15 -5.23 -1.03
CA ALA A 122 -5.43 -5.92 -1.09
C ALA A 122 -6.43 -5.31 -0.11
N LEU A 123 -7.62 -4.99 -0.59
CA LEU A 123 -8.68 -4.35 0.18
C LEU A 123 -9.94 -5.22 0.24
N PHE A 124 -10.65 -5.16 1.36
CA PHE A 124 -12.02 -5.65 1.46
C PHE A 124 -12.98 -4.66 0.80
N SER A 125 -13.97 -5.19 0.10
CA SER A 125 -15.02 -4.44 -0.58
C SER A 125 -16.33 -5.23 -0.56
N ARG A 126 -17.44 -4.51 -0.37
CA ARG A 126 -18.79 -5.11 -0.43
C ARG A 126 -19.21 -5.44 -1.87
N ASP A 127 -18.62 -4.76 -2.85
CA ASP A 127 -18.79 -5.01 -4.27
C ASP A 127 -17.46 -4.78 -5.00
N PRO A 128 -16.58 -5.80 -5.06
CA PRO A 128 -15.25 -5.67 -5.64
C PRO A 128 -15.23 -5.15 -7.07
N THR A 129 -16.24 -5.51 -7.87
CA THR A 129 -16.33 -5.08 -9.27
C THR A 129 -16.70 -3.59 -9.37
N ALA A 130 -17.69 -3.14 -8.59
CA ALA A 130 -18.04 -1.73 -8.55
C ALA A 130 -16.92 -0.87 -7.94
N THR A 131 -16.24 -1.37 -6.91
CA THR A 131 -15.09 -0.72 -6.28
C THR A 131 -13.93 -0.56 -7.26
N ALA A 132 -13.58 -1.60 -8.03
CA ALA A 132 -12.55 -1.48 -9.06
C ALA A 132 -12.87 -0.38 -10.09
N ARG A 133 -14.11 -0.33 -10.59
CA ARG A 133 -14.57 0.75 -11.49
C ARG A 133 -14.54 2.14 -10.85
N ALA A 134 -14.65 2.21 -9.53
CA ALA A 134 -14.53 3.47 -8.81
C ALA A 134 -13.08 3.93 -8.69
N TYR A 135 -12.14 3.02 -8.46
CA TYR A 135 -10.71 3.34 -8.57
C TYR A 135 -10.29 3.72 -10.01
N GLU A 136 -10.93 3.17 -11.04
CA GLU A 136 -10.68 3.63 -12.42
C GLU A 136 -11.03 5.11 -12.62
N ARG A 137 -12.12 5.60 -11.99
CA ARG A 137 -12.46 7.04 -11.99
C ARG A 137 -11.45 7.90 -11.25
N LEU A 138 -10.70 7.29 -10.33
CA LEU A 138 -9.57 7.90 -9.61
C LEU A 138 -8.25 7.82 -10.41
N GLY A 139 -8.30 7.38 -11.66
CA GLY A 139 -7.16 7.36 -12.58
C GLY A 139 -6.35 6.06 -12.60
N PHE A 140 -6.70 5.08 -11.76
CA PHE A 140 -6.08 3.75 -11.83
C PHE A 140 -6.47 3.07 -13.14
N ARG A 141 -5.61 2.19 -13.66
CA ARG A 141 -5.90 1.48 -14.90
C ARG A 141 -6.71 0.22 -14.61
N TYR A 142 -7.69 -0.07 -15.46
CA TYR A 142 -8.28 -1.41 -15.49
C TYR A 142 -7.18 -2.46 -15.68
N SER A 143 -7.29 -3.56 -14.94
CA SER A 143 -6.47 -4.74 -15.13
C SER A 143 -7.33 -5.98 -15.03
N PRO A 144 -7.14 -6.99 -15.90
CA PRO A 144 -7.81 -8.27 -15.72
C PRO A 144 -7.42 -8.90 -14.37
N PRO A 145 -8.29 -9.74 -13.78
CA PRO A 145 -7.97 -10.48 -12.56
C PRO A 145 -6.62 -11.20 -12.66
N GLY A 146 -5.88 -11.18 -11.55
CA GLY A 146 -4.59 -11.88 -11.40
C GLY A 146 -4.76 -13.35 -10.99
N PRO A 147 -3.69 -13.97 -10.47
CA PRO A 147 -3.73 -15.33 -9.91
C PRO A 147 -4.74 -15.52 -8.77
N SER A 148 -5.05 -14.44 -8.02
CA SER A 148 -6.07 -14.45 -6.97
C SER A 148 -7.51 -14.49 -7.51
N GLU A 149 -7.69 -14.36 -8.83
CA GLU A 149 -8.96 -14.24 -9.56
C GLU A 149 -9.86 -13.09 -9.09
N GLN A 150 -9.32 -12.18 -8.27
CA GLN A 150 -10.06 -11.04 -7.77
C GLN A 150 -10.05 -9.86 -8.76
N PRO A 151 -11.13 -9.05 -8.79
CA PRO A 151 -11.09 -7.76 -9.45
C PRO A 151 -9.93 -6.90 -8.92
N ARG A 152 -9.25 -6.20 -9.82
CA ARG A 152 -8.12 -5.35 -9.46
C ARG A 152 -7.95 -4.19 -10.43
N VAL A 153 -7.25 -3.17 -9.97
CA VAL A 153 -6.78 -2.06 -10.81
C VAL A 153 -5.26 -1.95 -10.70
N GLU A 154 -4.62 -1.42 -11.73
CA GLU A 154 -3.17 -1.31 -11.83
C GLU A 154 -2.72 0.15 -11.71
N VAL A 155 -1.57 0.34 -11.05
CA VAL A 155 -0.81 1.58 -11.03
C VAL A 155 0.68 1.26 -11.07
N GLY A 156 1.33 1.61 -12.19
CA GLY A 156 2.79 1.44 -12.36
C GLY A 156 3.35 0.03 -12.21
N GLY A 157 2.57 -1.00 -12.53
CA GLY A 157 2.96 -2.40 -12.35
C GLY A 157 2.70 -2.96 -10.94
N ALA A 158 2.19 -2.16 -10.01
CA ALA A 158 1.57 -2.62 -8.77
C ALA A 158 0.04 -2.61 -8.89
N PHE A 159 -0.65 -3.30 -7.99
CA PHE A 159 -2.10 -3.47 -8.05
C PHE A 159 -2.80 -3.01 -6.77
N VAL A 160 -4.07 -2.63 -6.90
CA VAL A 160 -5.03 -2.66 -5.81
C VAL A 160 -5.96 -3.82 -6.10
N GLU A 161 -5.93 -4.87 -5.27
CA GLU A 161 -6.79 -6.05 -5.40
C GLU A 161 -8.02 -5.93 -4.48
N LEU A 162 -9.19 -6.25 -4.99
CA LEU A 162 -10.45 -6.04 -4.31
C LEU A 162 -11.07 -7.39 -4.00
N HIS A 163 -11.16 -7.71 -2.71
CA HIS A 163 -11.72 -8.96 -2.22
C HIS A 163 -13.10 -8.72 -1.62
N GLU A 164 -14.01 -9.67 -1.83
CA GLU A 164 -15.29 -9.65 -1.13
C GLU A 164 -15.09 -9.66 0.39
N GLY A 165 -15.77 -8.76 1.09
CA GLY A 165 -15.76 -8.64 2.53
C GLY A 165 -16.40 -7.34 3.01
N ASP A 166 -16.56 -7.19 4.33
CA ASP A 166 -17.04 -5.94 4.92
C ASP A 166 -15.86 -5.12 5.44
N PRO A 167 -15.54 -3.96 4.84
CA PRO A 167 -14.49 -3.07 5.35
C PRO A 167 -14.85 -2.42 6.69
N GLY A 168 -16.12 -2.44 7.09
CA GLY A 168 -16.62 -1.81 8.31
C GLY A 168 -16.52 -0.29 8.30
N GLU A 169 -16.61 0.32 9.48
CA GLU A 169 -16.40 1.75 9.73
C GLU A 169 -15.45 1.89 10.95
N PRO A 170 -14.16 1.56 10.79
CA PRO A 170 -13.22 1.54 11.91
C PRO A 170 -13.02 2.95 12.49
N GLU A 171 -13.03 3.07 13.82
CA GLU A 171 -12.67 4.32 14.50
C GLU A 171 -11.15 4.54 14.47
N ARG A 172 -10.39 3.43 14.50
CA ARG A 172 -8.92 3.42 14.54
C ARG A 172 -8.35 2.55 13.41
N PRO A 173 -8.53 2.90 12.13
CA PRO A 173 -8.10 2.06 11.01
C PRO A 173 -6.59 1.81 10.99
N LEU A 174 -6.19 0.59 10.65
CA LEU A 174 -4.80 0.19 10.40
C LEU A 174 -4.27 0.84 9.12
N LEU A 175 -5.07 0.86 8.05
CA LEU A 175 -4.73 1.58 6.82
C LEU A 175 -4.91 3.08 7.02
N ASN A 176 -3.84 3.84 6.80
CA ASN A 176 -3.90 5.29 6.75
C ASN A 176 -4.30 5.74 5.33
N HIS A 177 -3.51 5.37 4.32
CA HIS A 177 -3.78 5.68 2.92
C HIS A 177 -2.98 4.80 1.96
N LEU A 178 -3.41 4.80 0.70
CA LEU A 178 -2.62 4.33 -0.44
C LEU A 178 -2.05 5.56 -1.16
N ALA A 179 -0.73 5.65 -1.28
CA ALA A 179 -0.08 6.75 -1.97
C ALA A 179 0.34 6.38 -3.38
N VAL A 180 0.05 7.25 -4.33
CA VAL A 180 0.42 7.09 -5.73
C VAL A 180 1.17 8.31 -6.26
N LEU A 181 2.26 8.06 -6.98
CA LEU A 181 3.09 9.12 -7.52
C LEU A 181 2.43 9.77 -8.74
N VAL A 182 2.38 11.10 -8.77
CA VAL A 182 1.85 11.89 -9.89
C VAL A 182 2.87 12.87 -10.43
N ASP A 183 2.55 13.52 -11.54
CA ASP A 183 3.36 14.60 -12.12
C ASP A 183 2.94 15.97 -11.58
N SER A 184 1.66 16.16 -11.24
CA SER A 184 1.09 17.40 -10.70
C SER A 184 -0.02 17.03 -9.72
N ALA A 185 0.12 17.38 -8.44
CA ALA A 185 -0.97 17.21 -7.47
C ALA A 185 -2.10 18.24 -7.71
N GLU A 186 -1.78 19.42 -8.26
CA GLU A 186 -2.75 20.47 -8.58
C GLU A 186 -3.73 20.04 -9.68
N ASP A 187 -3.23 19.33 -10.69
CA ASP A 187 -4.07 18.76 -11.76
C ASP A 187 -5.07 17.76 -11.16
N HIS A 188 -4.62 16.98 -10.16
CA HIS A 188 -5.46 16.02 -9.46
C HIS A 188 -6.49 16.68 -8.53
N ILE A 189 -6.19 17.85 -7.93
CA ILE A 189 -7.17 18.68 -7.21
C ILE A 189 -8.27 19.13 -8.16
N SER A 190 -7.90 19.74 -9.28
CA SER A 190 -8.84 20.26 -10.27
C SER A 190 -9.77 19.16 -10.81
N GLU A 191 -9.20 18.00 -11.16
CA GLU A 191 -9.98 16.87 -11.65
C GLU A 191 -10.89 16.25 -10.57
N ALA A 192 -10.46 16.23 -9.29
CA ALA A 192 -11.31 15.75 -8.19
C ALA A 192 -12.55 16.64 -8.02
N GLU A 193 -12.38 17.96 -8.10
CA GLU A 193 -13.48 18.93 -8.04
C GLU A 193 -14.44 18.75 -9.22
N GLU A 194 -13.94 18.56 -10.44
CA GLU A 194 -14.75 18.32 -11.64
C GLU A 194 -15.58 17.03 -11.55
N LEU A 195 -15.00 15.98 -10.96
CA LEU A 195 -15.65 14.67 -10.78
C LEU A 195 -16.52 14.59 -9.52
N GLY A 196 -16.50 15.63 -8.67
CA GLY A 196 -17.21 15.64 -7.38
C GLY A 196 -16.66 14.62 -6.39
N VAL A 197 -15.37 14.29 -6.48
CA VAL A 197 -14.67 13.44 -5.51
C VAL A 197 -14.33 14.27 -4.28
N GLU A 198 -14.59 13.72 -3.09
CA GLU A 198 -14.35 14.41 -1.82
C GLU A 198 -12.84 14.54 -1.56
N ILE A 199 -12.34 15.77 -1.50
CA ILE A 199 -10.99 16.10 -1.04
C ILE A 199 -11.00 16.07 0.48
N ASP A 200 -10.12 15.25 1.05
CA ASP A 200 -9.92 15.16 2.49
C ASP A 200 -8.92 16.21 3.00
N ASP A 201 -7.78 16.35 2.32
CA ASP A 201 -6.70 17.24 2.74
C ASP A 201 -5.77 17.61 1.57
N VAL A 202 -5.04 18.72 1.73
CA VAL A 202 -3.96 19.14 0.82
C VAL A 202 -2.75 19.48 1.66
N VAL A 203 -1.64 18.77 1.43
CA VAL A 203 -0.42 18.88 2.22
C VAL A 203 0.70 19.46 1.38
N ASP A 204 1.21 20.60 1.83
CA ASP A 204 2.42 21.24 1.31
C ASP A 204 3.60 21.00 2.27
N ALA A 205 4.38 19.96 2.00
CA ALA A 205 5.56 19.60 2.77
C ALA A 205 6.86 20.10 2.09
N PRO A 206 8.01 20.15 2.80
CA PRO A 206 9.26 20.67 2.21
C PRO A 206 9.69 19.99 0.90
N ASN A 207 9.42 18.69 0.77
CA ASN A 207 9.87 17.89 -0.37
C ASN A 207 8.74 17.31 -1.24
N THR A 208 7.49 17.39 -0.77
CA THR A 208 6.34 16.84 -1.48
C THR A 208 5.18 17.82 -1.46
N TYR A 209 4.35 17.76 -2.50
CA TYR A 209 3.04 18.38 -2.54
C TYR A 209 2.03 17.27 -2.81
N ALA A 210 0.99 17.17 -1.99
CA ALA A 210 0.08 16.04 -2.05
C ALA A 210 -1.37 16.46 -1.82
N VAL A 211 -2.30 15.79 -2.52
CA VAL A 211 -3.74 15.85 -2.26
C VAL A 211 -4.23 14.49 -1.82
N PHE A 212 -5.06 14.47 -0.78
CA PHE A 212 -5.72 13.27 -0.29
C PHE A 212 -7.19 13.28 -0.69
N LEU A 213 -7.62 12.22 -1.36
CA LEU A 213 -9.01 12.03 -1.77
C LEU A 213 -9.62 10.87 -0.99
N TRP A 214 -10.92 10.98 -0.67
CA TRP A 214 -11.69 9.82 -0.22
C TRP A 214 -12.04 8.93 -1.40
N GLY A 215 -11.45 7.74 -1.40
CA GLY A 215 -11.75 6.68 -2.34
C GLY A 215 -12.93 5.80 -1.91
N PRO A 216 -13.18 4.72 -2.68
CA PRO A 216 -14.18 3.72 -2.33
C PRO A 216 -13.95 3.14 -0.94
N GLU A 217 -15.03 2.71 -0.28
CA GLU A 217 -14.97 2.07 1.05
C GLU A 217 -14.24 2.92 2.11
N ARG A 218 -14.26 4.25 1.95
CA ARG A 218 -13.56 5.23 2.80
C ARG A 218 -12.05 4.94 2.93
N VAL A 219 -11.45 4.41 1.88
CA VAL A 219 -9.98 4.32 1.78
C VAL A 219 -9.43 5.63 1.23
N ARG A 220 -8.53 6.26 1.98
CA ARG A 220 -7.86 7.50 1.58
C ARG A 220 -6.81 7.19 0.51
N VAL A 221 -6.78 7.99 -0.56
CA VAL A 221 -5.78 7.90 -1.64
C VAL A 221 -4.99 9.20 -1.68
N GLU A 222 -3.68 9.12 -1.51
CA GLU A 222 -2.76 10.24 -1.63
C GLU A 222 -2.21 10.31 -3.06
N TYR A 223 -2.32 11.46 -3.71
CA TYR A 223 -1.63 11.75 -4.96
C TYR A 223 -0.45 12.63 -4.66
N VAL A 224 0.75 12.04 -4.66
CA VAL A 224 1.98 12.69 -4.23
C VAL A 224 2.81 13.15 -5.42
N GLU A 225 3.17 14.43 -5.41
CA GLU A 225 4.14 15.04 -6.31
C GLU A 225 5.46 15.26 -5.55
N HIS A 226 6.55 14.71 -6.08
CA HIS A 226 7.88 15.00 -5.55
C HIS A 226 8.37 16.34 -6.08
N LYS A 227 8.70 17.27 -5.18
CA LYS A 227 9.28 18.56 -5.55
C LYS A 227 10.70 18.36 -6.07
N ALA A 228 11.19 19.31 -6.86
CA ALA A 228 12.57 19.30 -7.35
C ALA A 228 13.63 19.28 -6.23
N SER A 229 13.27 19.65 -5.00
CA SER A 229 14.10 19.55 -3.80
C SER A 229 14.23 18.13 -3.24
N PHE A 230 13.39 17.19 -3.66
CA PHE A 230 13.46 15.80 -3.21
C PHE A 230 14.70 15.13 -3.82
N SER A 231 15.76 15.05 -3.03
CA SER A 231 17.00 14.38 -3.39
C SER A 231 17.05 13.03 -2.70
N LEU A 232 16.91 11.95 -3.48
CA LEU A 232 17.26 10.60 -3.09
C LEU A 232 18.76 10.39 -3.35
N THR A 233 19.60 11.16 -2.66
CA THR A 233 21.06 10.95 -2.63
C THR A 233 21.43 9.98 -1.54
#